data_AF-A0A5C8L5I1-F1
#
_entry.id   AF-A0A5C8L5I1-F1
#
_cell.length_a   1.000
_cell.length_b   1.000
_cell.length_c   1.000
_cell.angle_alpha   90.00
_cell.angle_beta   90.00
_cell.angle_gamma   90.00
#
_symmetry.space_group_name_H-M   'P 1'
#
loop_
_entity.id
_entity.type
_entity.pdbx_description
1 polymer ?
#
loop_
_entity_poly.entity_id
_entity_poly.type
_entity_poly.pdbx_seq_one_letter_code
_entity_poly.pdbx_strand_id
1 'polypeptide(L)'
;MKRSFIRVGIISSLTLSIVGGAFVFAKDNLSNTSAPSSYKIRELELPPPPRPEGNDKPRTQAAEAPANRNTTSPKTNPPTGGNGAGQTANTVVITGGFDTDPQDKGRPVVLIAAALGVPTEVFREAFSGVKPAGLDRGPTAEEAQKNKAALLKVLAPYGITNQRLDEVSNYYRYNGSSGGTWPRTEATATVTVTNGVVTSVTVTNPGSGYTSSPTISVMGPNGQVTAAASLSYSKDFKTNGSISAINIQ
;
A
#
# COMPACT_ATOMS: atom_id res chain seq x y z
N MET A 1 46.01 -46.08 14.79
CA MET A 1 44.73 -46.72 15.21
C MET A 1 43.79 -45.61 15.67
N LYS A 2 42.71 -45.30 14.91
CA LYS A 2 41.30 -45.72 15.15
C LYS A 2 40.70 -45.05 16.41
N ARG A 3 39.61 -44.27 16.43
CA ARG A 3 38.40 -44.17 15.58
C ARG A 3 37.76 -42.78 15.68
N SER A 4 37.22 -42.32 14.54
CA SER A 4 36.25 -41.22 14.42
C SER A 4 34.84 -41.72 14.76
N PHE A 5 34.04 -40.91 15.44
CA PHE A 5 32.61 -41.13 15.65
C PHE A 5 31.83 -39.93 15.09
N ILE A 6 31.14 -40.16 13.99
CA ILE A 6 30.15 -39.26 13.38
C ILE A 6 28.81 -39.53 14.06
N ARG A 7 28.18 -38.50 14.63
CA ARG A 7 26.78 -38.56 15.08
C ARG A 7 25.87 -38.15 13.91
N VAL A 8 25.14 -39.13 13.38
CA VAL A 8 24.05 -38.95 12.41
C VAL A 8 22.77 -38.67 13.21
N GLY A 9 22.16 -37.51 12.97
CA GLY A 9 20.86 -37.11 13.53
C GLY A 9 19.81 -37.05 12.42
N ILE A 10 18.79 -37.89 12.58
CA ILE A 10 17.65 -38.21 11.73
C ILE A 10 16.93 -36.97 11.19
N ILE A 11 16.77 -36.90 9.86
CA ILE A 11 15.88 -35.94 9.17
C ILE A 11 14.50 -36.60 9.07
N SER A 12 13.51 -35.99 9.72
CA SER A 12 12.11 -36.40 9.66
C SER A 12 11.49 -35.94 8.34
N SER A 13 10.81 -36.86 7.67
CA SER A 13 10.23 -36.74 6.33
C SER A 13 9.12 -35.70 6.26
N LEU A 14 9.22 -34.74 5.33
CA LEU A 14 8.08 -33.95 4.85
C LEU A 14 7.81 -34.34 3.40
N THR A 15 6.70 -35.04 3.20
CA THR A 15 6.17 -35.42 1.89
C THR A 15 5.70 -34.17 1.14
N LEU A 16 6.41 -33.80 0.07
CA LEU A 16 5.99 -32.81 -0.91
C LEU A 16 5.30 -33.53 -2.08
N SER A 17 3.97 -33.50 -2.11
CA SER A 17 3.19 -33.95 -3.26
C SER A 17 3.36 -32.95 -4.41
N ILE A 18 4.16 -33.33 -5.41
CA ILE A 18 4.26 -32.62 -6.69
C ILE A 18 3.30 -33.31 -7.67
N VAL A 19 2.22 -32.60 -8.01
CA VAL A 19 1.45 -32.77 -9.25
C VAL A 19 1.60 -31.41 -9.94
N GLY A 20 2.32 -31.22 -11.04
CA GLY A 20 2.28 -31.92 -12.31
C GLY A 20 2.03 -30.83 -13.35
N GLY A 21 3.08 -30.39 -14.07
CA GLY A 21 2.99 -29.29 -15.03
C GLY A 21 4.35 -28.94 -15.62
N ALA A 22 4.88 -29.83 -16.46
CA ALA A 22 6.12 -29.64 -17.19
C ALA A 22 5.93 -28.60 -18.32
N PHE A 23 6.81 -27.60 -18.40
CA PHE A 23 7.13 -26.94 -19.65
C PHE A 23 8.62 -27.09 -19.92
N VAL A 24 8.89 -27.86 -20.97
CA VAL A 24 10.21 -28.18 -21.53
C VAL A 24 10.72 -26.96 -22.29
N PHE A 25 11.90 -26.45 -21.95
CA PHE A 25 12.64 -25.54 -22.82
C PHE A 25 13.45 -26.37 -23.83
N ALA A 26 12.94 -26.44 -25.06
CA ALA A 26 13.72 -26.92 -26.20
C ALA A 26 14.83 -25.90 -26.51
N LYS A 27 16.08 -26.34 -26.47
CA LYS A 27 17.20 -25.71 -27.15
C LYS A 27 17.22 -26.30 -28.55
N ASP A 28 16.91 -25.50 -29.56
CA ASP A 28 17.38 -25.76 -30.91
C ASP A 28 17.93 -24.50 -31.55
N ASN A 29 18.99 -24.76 -32.30
CA ASN A 29 20.02 -23.88 -32.79
C ASN A 29 19.61 -23.38 -34.19
N LEU A 30 19.43 -22.08 -34.39
CA LEU A 30 19.51 -21.46 -35.71
C LEU A 30 20.62 -20.42 -35.72
N SER A 31 21.78 -20.87 -36.20
CA SER A 31 22.83 -20.01 -36.72
C SER A 31 22.36 -19.33 -38.01
N ASN A 32 22.61 -18.02 -38.06
CA ASN A 32 22.86 -17.19 -39.24
C ASN A 32 21.64 -16.69 -40.05
N THR A 33 21.30 -15.40 -39.87
CA THR A 33 21.24 -14.40 -40.95
C THR A 33 21.00 -12.99 -40.37
N SER A 34 21.95 -12.08 -40.64
CA SER A 34 21.82 -10.62 -40.76
C SER A 34 21.10 -9.83 -39.66
N ALA A 35 21.87 -9.02 -38.94
CA ALA A 35 21.38 -7.88 -38.15
C ALA A 35 20.59 -6.87 -39.01
N PRO A 36 19.38 -6.45 -38.61
CA PRO A 36 18.80 -5.23 -39.13
C PRO A 36 19.31 -4.04 -38.31
N SER A 37 20.20 -3.28 -38.95
CA SER A 37 20.23 -1.82 -39.03
C SER A 37 19.36 -1.02 -38.04
N SER A 38 20.05 -0.22 -37.22
CA SER A 38 19.65 1.10 -36.69
C SER A 38 18.19 1.29 -36.22
N TYR A 39 17.95 1.10 -34.92
CA TYR A 39 16.81 1.76 -34.28
C TYR A 39 17.11 3.25 -34.11
N LYS A 40 16.73 4.02 -35.14
CA LYS A 40 16.61 5.47 -35.10
C LYS A 40 15.66 5.82 -33.94
N ILE A 41 16.18 6.41 -32.86
CA ILE A 41 15.37 6.93 -31.76
C ILE A 41 14.43 7.99 -32.37
N ARG A 42 13.14 7.67 -32.50
CA ARG A 42 12.12 8.68 -32.74
C ARG A 42 12.01 9.45 -31.43
N GLU A 43 12.50 10.69 -31.46
CA GLU A 43 12.21 11.70 -30.45
C GLU A 43 10.68 11.81 -30.36
N LEU A 44 10.09 11.20 -29.32
CA LEU A 44 8.69 11.42 -29.00
C LEU A 44 8.58 12.88 -28.56
N GLU A 45 8.04 13.74 -29.42
CA GLU A 45 7.57 15.06 -28.99
C GLU A 45 6.61 14.87 -27.81
N LEU A 46 7.00 15.40 -26.66
CA LEU A 46 6.20 15.37 -25.46
C LEU A 46 4.94 16.24 -25.68
N PRO A 47 3.75 15.82 -25.19
CA PRO A 47 2.60 16.72 -25.17
C PRO A 47 2.94 17.99 -24.36
N PRO A 48 2.45 19.17 -24.77
CA PRO A 48 2.75 20.41 -24.08
C PRO A 48 2.24 20.36 -22.63
N PRO A 49 2.95 21.01 -21.68
CA PRO A 49 2.50 21.06 -20.29
C PRO A 49 1.11 21.73 -20.19
N PRO A 50 0.26 21.30 -19.23
CA PRO A 50 -1.01 21.98 -18.98
C PRO A 50 -0.75 23.45 -18.61
N ARG A 51 -1.56 24.35 -19.20
CA ARG A 51 -1.46 25.80 -18.98
C ARG A 51 -1.71 26.17 -17.50
N PRO A 52 -1.01 27.19 -16.95
CA PRO A 52 -1.31 27.68 -15.62
C PRO A 52 -2.72 28.30 -15.58
N GLU A 53 -3.56 27.88 -14.64
CA GLU A 53 -4.85 28.51 -14.36
C GLU A 53 -4.62 29.96 -13.93
N GLY A 54 -5.12 30.90 -14.74
CA GLY A 54 -5.09 32.33 -14.47
C GLY A 54 -6.09 32.70 -13.39
N ASN A 55 -5.65 33.59 -12.49
CA ASN A 55 -6.49 34.30 -11.52
C ASN A 55 -7.61 35.07 -12.24
N ASP A 56 -8.87 34.83 -11.86
CA ASP A 56 -9.95 35.81 -12.05
C ASP A 56 -10.97 35.75 -10.89
N LYS A 57 -11.02 36.86 -10.15
CA LYS A 57 -12.20 37.40 -9.42
C LYS A 57 -12.15 38.93 -9.63
N PRO A 58 -13.26 39.70 -9.56
CA PRO A 58 -14.54 39.39 -8.90
C PRO A 58 -15.82 39.85 -9.65
N ARG A 59 -17.01 39.39 -9.20
CA ARG A 59 -18.23 40.22 -9.25
C ARG A 59 -19.11 39.96 -8.03
N THR A 60 -19.55 41.05 -7.40
CA THR A 60 -20.34 41.10 -6.16
C THR A 60 -21.78 41.57 -6.45
N GLN A 61 -22.74 40.97 -5.72
CA GLN A 61 -24.05 41.46 -5.21
C GLN A 61 -25.23 41.84 -6.12
N ALA A 62 -26.39 41.18 -5.89
CA ALA A 62 -27.61 41.69 -5.22
C ALA A 62 -28.74 40.62 -5.34
N ALA A 63 -29.19 39.98 -4.26
CA ALA A 63 -30.36 40.31 -3.41
C ALA A 63 -31.74 40.08 -4.06
N GLU A 64 -32.53 39.11 -3.56
CA GLU A 64 -33.90 39.28 -3.00
C GLU A 64 -34.59 37.91 -2.73
N ALA A 65 -35.25 37.80 -1.58
CA ALA A 65 -36.13 36.71 -1.15
C ALA A 65 -37.60 37.16 -1.25
N PRO A 66 -38.63 36.28 -1.17
CA PRO A 66 -39.09 35.88 0.17
C PRO A 66 -39.67 34.44 0.32
N ALA A 67 -39.52 33.96 1.55
CA ALA A 67 -40.42 33.14 2.40
C ALA A 67 -41.43 32.13 1.80
N ASN A 68 -41.36 30.89 2.30
CA ASN A 68 -42.54 30.20 2.83
C ASN A 68 -42.19 29.39 4.10
N ARG A 69 -42.93 29.61 5.18
CA ARG A 69 -42.88 28.88 6.46
C ARG A 69 -44.05 27.90 6.52
N ASN A 70 -43.79 26.65 6.92
CA ASN A 70 -44.62 25.88 7.84
C ASN A 70 -43.75 24.73 8.40
N THR A 71 -43.32 24.80 9.66
CA THR A 71 -43.93 24.10 10.82
C THR A 71 -44.16 22.61 10.54
N THR A 72 -43.42 21.67 11.13
CA THR A 72 -43.66 21.18 12.51
C THR A 72 -42.60 20.11 12.83
N SER A 73 -41.95 20.20 13.99
CA SER A 73 -41.09 19.15 14.55
C SER A 73 -41.92 18.01 15.16
N PRO A 74 -41.56 16.74 14.94
CA PRO A 74 -41.94 15.66 15.86
C PRO A 74 -40.77 15.27 16.76
N LYS A 75 -40.96 15.54 18.05
CA LYS A 75 -40.30 14.91 19.20
C LYS A 75 -40.11 13.40 18.96
N THR A 76 -38.87 12.91 19.00
CA THR A 76 -38.59 11.48 19.18
C THR A 76 -38.58 11.17 20.67
N ASN A 77 -39.57 10.41 21.13
CA ASN A 77 -39.57 9.81 22.47
C ASN A 77 -38.44 8.76 22.58
N PRO A 78 -37.75 8.65 23.73
CA PRO A 78 -36.82 7.56 23.98
C PRO A 78 -37.59 6.27 24.34
N PRO A 79 -37.17 5.08 23.89
CA PRO A 79 -37.73 3.84 24.39
C PRO A 79 -37.06 3.48 25.73
N THR A 80 -37.88 3.36 26.77
CA THR A 80 -37.50 2.86 28.10
C THR A 80 -37.76 1.36 28.19
N GLY A 81 -36.77 0.60 28.67
CA GLY A 81 -37.03 -0.61 29.48
C GLY A 81 -36.32 -1.90 29.04
N GLY A 82 -35.25 -2.27 29.77
CA GLY A 82 -34.68 -3.63 29.78
C GLY A 82 -33.37 -3.73 30.54
N ASN A 83 -33.42 -4.15 31.81
CA ASN A 83 -32.26 -4.38 32.67
C ASN A 83 -31.33 -5.48 32.13
N GLY A 84 -30.05 -5.16 31.97
CA GLY A 84 -28.94 -6.10 31.81
C GLY A 84 -27.65 -5.39 32.22
N ALA A 85 -26.93 -5.95 33.19
CA ALA A 85 -25.63 -5.45 33.64
C ALA A 85 -24.71 -5.16 32.44
N GLY A 86 -23.96 -4.06 32.52
CA GLY A 86 -23.14 -3.52 31.43
C GLY A 86 -22.38 -4.60 30.66
N GLN A 87 -22.93 -5.00 29.51
CA GLN A 87 -22.27 -5.87 28.57
C GLN A 87 -21.30 -4.99 27.79
N THR A 88 -20.01 -5.08 28.11
CA THR A 88 -18.95 -4.46 27.32
C THR A 88 -19.14 -4.91 25.88
N ALA A 89 -19.51 -4.00 24.98
CA ALA A 89 -19.70 -4.36 23.57
C ALA A 89 -18.38 -4.90 23.02
N ASN A 90 -18.38 -6.16 22.58
CA ASN A 90 -17.17 -6.78 22.03
C ASN A 90 -16.73 -5.97 20.79
N THR A 91 -15.58 -5.32 20.85
CA THR A 91 -15.16 -4.32 19.85
C THR A 91 -13.71 -4.57 19.44
N VAL A 92 -13.42 -4.38 18.16
CA VAL A 92 -12.05 -4.35 17.64
C VAL A 92 -11.75 -2.93 17.19
N VAL A 93 -10.68 -2.36 17.72
CA VAL A 93 -10.18 -1.03 17.36
C VAL A 93 -8.81 -1.20 16.71
N ILE A 94 -8.66 -0.67 15.49
CA ILE A 94 -7.43 -0.69 14.72
C ILE A 94 -6.97 0.76 14.57
N THR A 95 -5.75 1.09 15.00
CA THR A 95 -5.18 2.44 14.92
C THR A 95 -3.76 2.43 14.37
N GLY A 96 -3.35 3.53 13.74
CA GLY A 96 -2.00 3.70 13.18
C GLY A 96 -1.70 2.78 11.99
N GLY A 97 -0.42 2.45 11.80
CA GLY A 97 0.05 1.57 10.72
C GLY A 97 0.30 2.27 9.37
N PHE A 98 0.27 3.61 9.37
CA PHE A 98 0.53 4.46 8.21
C PHE A 98 1.81 5.28 8.36
N ASP A 99 2.61 4.99 9.39
CA ASP A 99 3.91 5.62 9.60
C ASP A 99 4.92 5.03 8.62
N THR A 100 5.71 5.90 7.99
CA THR A 100 6.81 5.48 7.11
C THR A 100 8.05 5.18 7.92
N ASP A 101 8.93 4.35 7.38
CA ASP A 101 10.26 4.18 7.93
C ASP A 101 11.01 5.54 7.92
N PRO A 102 11.65 5.96 9.03
CA PRO A 102 12.44 7.20 9.08
C PRO A 102 13.48 7.33 7.95
N GLN A 103 14.09 6.24 7.48
CA GLN A 103 15.01 6.29 6.33
C GLN A 103 14.33 6.74 5.02
N ASP A 104 13.01 6.59 4.92
CA ASP A 104 12.23 6.98 3.75
C ASP A 104 11.84 8.46 3.73
N LYS A 105 12.16 9.21 4.80
CA LYS A 105 11.90 10.64 4.89
C LYS A 105 10.43 10.99 4.58
N GLY A 106 9.49 10.19 5.08
CA GLY A 106 8.05 10.39 4.88
C GLY A 106 7.47 9.73 3.62
N ARG A 107 8.25 8.98 2.83
CA ARG A 107 7.76 8.29 1.63
C ARG A 107 7.28 6.88 1.93
N PRO A 108 6.19 6.40 1.32
CA PRO A 108 5.73 5.02 1.49
C PRO A 108 6.51 4.05 0.60
N VAL A 109 7.83 3.98 0.78
CA VAL A 109 8.74 3.21 -0.09
C VAL A 109 8.37 1.73 -0.14
N VAL A 110 7.92 1.14 0.97
CA VAL A 110 7.42 -0.24 1.00
C VAL A 110 6.24 -0.46 0.04
N LEU A 111 5.28 0.49 -0.01
CA LEU A 111 4.13 0.39 -0.91
C LEU A 111 4.54 0.60 -2.37
N ILE A 112 5.42 1.56 -2.63
CA ILE A 112 5.89 1.84 -3.99
C ILE A 112 6.68 0.64 -4.54
N ALA A 113 7.60 0.09 -3.74
CA ALA A 113 8.37 -1.10 -4.12
C ALA A 113 7.46 -2.30 -4.37
N ALA A 114 6.49 -2.55 -3.48
CA ALA A 114 5.49 -3.60 -3.65
C ALA A 114 4.64 -3.42 -4.92
N ALA A 115 4.21 -2.19 -5.19
CA ALA A 115 3.43 -1.85 -6.37
C ALA A 115 4.23 -2.07 -7.67
N LEU A 116 5.54 -1.83 -7.64
CA LEU A 116 6.46 -2.16 -8.73
C LEU A 116 6.73 -3.68 -8.80
N GLY A 117 6.61 -4.38 -7.67
CA GLY A 117 6.96 -5.80 -7.54
C GLY A 117 8.47 -6.02 -7.44
N VAL A 118 9.16 -5.10 -6.77
CA VAL A 118 10.58 -5.21 -6.45
C VAL A 118 10.76 -5.26 -4.94
N PRO A 119 11.86 -5.86 -4.44
CA PRO A 119 12.22 -5.75 -3.03
C PRO A 119 12.36 -4.28 -2.60
N THR A 120 12.00 -3.97 -1.36
CA THR A 120 12.04 -2.60 -0.84
C THR A 120 13.45 -2.01 -0.88
N GLU A 121 14.46 -2.82 -0.58
CA GLU A 121 15.88 -2.45 -0.57
C GLU A 121 16.38 -2.09 -1.98
N VAL A 122 15.94 -2.82 -3.00
CA VAL A 122 16.25 -2.52 -4.41
C VAL A 122 15.71 -1.16 -4.80
N PHE A 123 14.50 -0.83 -4.34
CA PHE A 123 13.91 0.47 -4.62
C PHE A 123 14.59 1.61 -3.85
N ARG A 124 15.05 1.36 -2.61
CA ARG A 124 15.89 2.29 -1.84
C ARG A 124 17.21 2.58 -2.58
N GLU A 125 17.86 1.54 -3.10
CA GLU A 125 19.08 1.67 -3.90
C GLU A 125 18.82 2.48 -5.17
N ALA A 126 17.72 2.22 -5.89
CA ALA A 126 17.35 3.02 -7.06
C ALA A 126 17.25 4.51 -6.73
N PHE A 127 16.69 4.85 -5.56
CA PHE A 127 16.56 6.23 -5.10
C PHE A 127 17.88 6.90 -4.70
N SER A 128 18.93 6.16 -4.33
CA SER A 128 20.22 6.78 -4.00
C SER A 128 20.88 7.43 -5.22
N GLY A 129 20.47 7.04 -6.43
CA GLY A 129 20.90 7.66 -7.69
C GLY A 129 20.12 8.94 -8.06
N VAL A 130 19.04 9.28 -7.37
CA VAL A 130 18.20 10.44 -7.65
C VAL A 130 18.80 11.69 -7.00
N LYS A 131 18.91 12.77 -7.78
CA LYS A 131 19.33 14.09 -7.29
C LYS A 131 18.08 14.97 -7.13
N PRO A 132 17.60 15.22 -5.90
CA PRO A 132 16.45 16.07 -5.69
C PRO A 132 16.76 17.50 -6.14
N ALA A 133 15.74 18.20 -6.65
CA ALA A 133 15.83 19.64 -6.85
C ALA A 133 16.04 20.34 -5.50
N GLY A 134 16.71 21.50 -5.51
CA GLY A 134 16.85 22.32 -4.32
C GLY A 134 15.49 22.63 -3.69
N LEU A 135 15.44 22.77 -2.37
CA LEU A 135 14.20 22.92 -1.60
C LEU A 135 13.33 24.12 -2.03
N ASP A 136 13.94 25.12 -2.68
CA ASP A 136 13.30 26.37 -3.09
C ASP A 136 12.54 26.28 -4.43
N ARG A 137 12.63 25.15 -5.15
CA ARG A 137 11.96 24.96 -6.44
C ARG A 137 11.62 23.50 -6.73
N GLY A 138 10.55 23.29 -7.50
CA GLY A 138 10.28 21.99 -8.11
C GLY A 138 11.34 21.58 -9.14
N PRO A 139 11.45 20.27 -9.47
CA PRO A 139 12.38 19.81 -10.50
C PRO A 139 11.98 20.33 -11.88
N THR A 140 12.98 20.77 -12.66
CA THR A 140 12.82 21.00 -14.09
C THR A 140 12.48 19.69 -14.82
N ALA A 141 11.95 19.80 -16.03
CA ALA A 141 11.65 18.63 -16.86
C ALA A 141 12.91 17.76 -17.10
N GLU A 142 14.05 18.40 -17.34
CA GLU A 142 15.34 17.70 -17.54
C GLU A 142 15.83 16.99 -16.26
N GLU A 143 15.72 17.62 -15.09
CA GLU A 143 16.08 16.99 -13.81
C GLU A 143 15.16 15.81 -13.50
N ALA A 144 13.86 15.95 -13.73
CA ALA A 144 12.90 14.86 -13.58
C ALA A 144 13.25 13.70 -14.51
N GLN A 145 13.62 13.97 -15.77
CA GLN A 145 14.03 12.94 -16.72
C GLN A 145 15.34 12.26 -16.32
N LYS A 146 16.34 13.01 -15.85
CA LYS A 146 17.61 12.45 -15.32
C LYS A 146 17.38 11.56 -14.10
N ASN A 147 16.55 12.02 -13.17
CA ASN A 147 16.19 11.25 -11.98
C ASN A 147 15.44 9.96 -12.35
N LYS A 148 14.54 10.05 -13.33
CA LYS A 148 13.83 8.88 -13.85
C LYS A 148 14.77 7.88 -14.54
N ALA A 149 15.71 8.38 -15.34
CA ALA A 149 16.72 7.53 -15.97
C ALA A 149 17.60 6.83 -14.93
N ALA A 150 17.95 7.52 -13.84
CA ALA A 150 18.69 6.93 -12.73
C ALA A 150 17.90 5.81 -12.03
N LEU A 151 16.61 6.02 -11.76
CA LEU A 151 15.73 4.99 -11.21
C LEU A 151 15.63 3.78 -12.15
N LEU A 152 15.37 4.00 -13.44
CA LEU A 152 15.22 2.93 -14.41
C LEU A 152 16.52 2.14 -14.64
N LYS A 153 17.69 2.73 -14.41
CA LYS A 153 18.96 1.99 -14.47
C LYS A 153 19.00 0.80 -13.50
N VAL A 154 18.40 0.95 -12.32
CA VAL A 154 18.34 -0.10 -11.28
C VAL A 154 17.08 -0.97 -11.44
N LEU A 155 15.97 -0.38 -11.90
CA LEU A 155 14.67 -1.06 -11.92
C LEU A 155 14.35 -1.80 -13.23
N ALA A 156 14.94 -1.41 -14.36
CA ALA A 156 14.70 -2.07 -15.64
C ALA A 156 15.02 -3.58 -15.64
N PRO A 157 16.09 -4.07 -14.97
CA PRO A 157 16.34 -5.51 -14.83
C PRO A 157 15.20 -6.30 -14.16
N TYR A 158 14.36 -5.63 -13.37
CA TYR A 158 13.18 -6.22 -12.73
C TYR A 158 11.91 -6.14 -13.61
N GLY A 159 12.06 -5.74 -14.88
CA GLY A 159 10.95 -5.58 -15.82
C GLY A 159 10.14 -4.28 -15.63
N ILE A 160 10.67 -3.30 -14.88
CA ILE A 160 9.98 -2.04 -14.65
C ILE A 160 10.13 -1.12 -15.86
N THR A 161 9.00 -0.71 -16.41
CA THR A 161 8.96 0.25 -17.52
C THR A 161 8.86 1.68 -17.01
N ASN A 162 9.24 2.62 -17.88
CA ASN A 162 9.05 4.05 -17.68
C ASN A 162 7.59 4.41 -17.34
N GLN A 163 6.63 3.78 -18.02
CA GLN A 163 5.20 3.97 -17.80
C GLN A 163 4.76 3.42 -16.44
N ARG A 164 5.21 2.22 -16.06
CA ARG A 164 4.85 1.63 -14.76
C ARG A 164 5.43 2.43 -13.59
N LEU A 165 6.66 2.91 -13.73
CA LEU A 165 7.27 3.79 -12.73
C LEU A 165 6.49 5.09 -12.56
N ASP A 166 6.05 5.72 -13.65
CA ASP A 166 5.20 6.92 -13.60
C ASP A 166 3.87 6.65 -12.93
N GLU A 167 3.20 5.58 -13.32
CA GLU A 167 1.89 5.20 -12.79
C GLU A 167 1.94 5.05 -11.26
N VAL A 168 2.87 4.23 -10.78
CA VAL A 168 3.05 4.00 -9.33
C VAL A 168 3.46 5.29 -8.62
N SER A 169 4.41 6.04 -9.19
CA SER A 169 4.86 7.31 -8.60
C SER A 169 3.75 8.35 -8.57
N ASN A 170 2.86 8.38 -9.57
CA ASN A 170 1.71 9.28 -9.60
C ASN A 170 0.68 8.88 -8.54
N TYR A 171 0.46 7.58 -8.34
CA TYR A 171 -0.48 7.08 -7.34
C TYR A 171 -0.04 7.40 -5.90
N TYR A 172 1.24 7.16 -5.57
CA TYR A 172 1.80 7.41 -4.23
C TYR A 172 2.42 8.80 -4.07
N ARG A 173 2.18 9.72 -5.00
CA ARG A 173 2.65 11.10 -4.88
C ARG A 173 2.02 11.72 -3.64
N TYR A 174 2.87 12.30 -2.79
CA TYR A 174 2.44 13.05 -1.62
C TYR A 174 1.65 14.28 -2.07
N ASN A 175 0.34 14.28 -1.87
CA ASN A 175 -0.54 15.42 -2.14
C ASN A 175 -0.64 16.28 -0.87
N GLY A 176 0.45 16.96 -0.53
CA GLY A 176 0.62 17.74 0.70
C GLY A 176 -0.35 18.90 0.97
N SER A 177 -1.45 19.04 0.21
CA SER A 177 -2.45 20.10 0.42
C SER A 177 -3.58 19.74 1.38
N SER A 178 -3.78 18.46 1.75
CA SER A 178 -4.99 18.04 2.50
C SER A 178 -4.70 17.42 3.86
N GLY A 179 -3.46 17.47 4.36
CA GLY A 179 -3.05 16.76 5.58
C GLY A 179 -3.12 15.22 5.45
N GLY A 180 -3.40 14.72 4.25
CA GLY A 180 -3.44 13.30 3.93
C GLY A 180 -2.07 12.80 3.47
N THR A 181 -1.70 11.61 3.96
CA THR A 181 -0.70 10.75 3.32
C THR A 181 -1.27 10.17 2.01
N TRP A 182 -0.51 9.32 1.31
CA TRP A 182 -0.93 8.61 0.10
C TRP A 182 -2.34 7.97 0.21
N PRO A 183 -3.00 7.61 -0.92
CA PRO A 183 -4.30 6.95 -0.88
C PRO A 183 -4.28 5.71 0.02
N ARG A 184 -5.22 5.66 0.98
CA ARG A 184 -5.33 4.58 1.98
C ARG A 184 -6.79 4.30 2.32
N THR A 185 -7.07 3.09 2.79
CA THR A 185 -8.37 2.67 3.32
C THR A 185 -8.16 1.98 4.66
N GLU A 186 -8.92 2.39 5.67
CA GLU A 186 -8.80 1.79 7.01
C GLU A 186 -9.43 0.39 7.04
N ALA A 187 -8.76 -0.52 7.74
CA ALA A 187 -9.24 -1.88 7.96
C ALA A 187 -10.33 -1.91 9.04
N THR A 188 -11.23 -2.88 8.92
CA THR A 188 -12.24 -3.19 9.94
C THR A 188 -12.22 -4.68 10.24
N ALA A 189 -12.53 -5.05 11.47
CA ALA A 189 -12.58 -6.43 11.91
C ALA A 189 -13.67 -6.63 12.97
N THR A 190 -14.09 -7.88 13.13
CA THR A 190 -15.02 -8.32 14.17
C THR A 190 -14.35 -9.36 15.06
N VAL A 191 -14.84 -9.49 16.29
CA VAL A 191 -14.32 -10.43 17.28
C VAL A 191 -15.35 -11.54 17.52
N THR A 192 -14.88 -12.77 17.62
CA THR A 192 -15.68 -13.92 18.02
C THR A 192 -15.34 -14.30 19.46
N VAL A 193 -16.38 -14.50 20.26
CA VAL A 193 -16.28 -14.85 21.67
C VAL A 193 -17.02 -16.16 21.89
N THR A 194 -16.35 -17.13 22.50
CA THR A 194 -16.93 -18.43 22.86
C THR A 194 -16.67 -18.69 24.34
N ASN A 195 -17.71 -19.10 25.09
CA ASN A 195 -17.62 -19.37 26.53
C ASN A 195 -17.00 -18.21 27.34
N GLY A 196 -17.32 -16.96 26.98
CA GLY A 196 -16.81 -15.77 27.65
C GLY A 196 -15.37 -15.39 27.30
N VAL A 197 -14.71 -16.10 26.39
CA VAL A 197 -13.32 -15.84 25.99
C VAL A 197 -13.27 -15.44 24.51
N VAL A 198 -12.42 -14.48 24.18
CA VAL A 198 -12.14 -14.11 22.78
C VAL A 198 -11.41 -15.27 22.09
N THR A 199 -12.00 -15.84 21.04
CA THR A 199 -11.45 -17.00 20.33
C THR A 199 -10.85 -16.67 18.98
N SER A 200 -11.32 -15.62 18.31
CA SER A 200 -10.78 -15.19 17.02
C SER A 200 -11.13 -13.73 16.70
N VAL A 201 -10.32 -13.12 15.82
CA VAL A 201 -10.61 -11.83 15.21
C VAL A 201 -10.66 -12.03 13.70
N THR A 202 -11.80 -11.68 13.09
CA THR A 202 -12.05 -11.82 11.66
C THR A 202 -11.97 -10.47 10.98
N VAL A 203 -11.08 -10.33 10.00
CA VAL A 203 -10.98 -9.13 9.18
C VAL A 203 -12.21 -9.04 8.26
N THR A 204 -12.98 -7.96 8.37
CA THR A 204 -14.17 -7.70 7.53
C THR A 204 -13.85 -6.78 6.35
N ASN A 205 -12.92 -5.85 6.54
CA ASN A 205 -12.30 -5.07 5.48
C ASN A 205 -10.78 -5.07 5.75
N PRO A 206 -9.95 -5.60 4.84
CA PRO A 206 -8.51 -5.66 5.09
C PRO A 206 -7.82 -4.29 4.95
N GLY A 207 -8.52 -3.28 4.41
CA GLY A 207 -7.97 -1.95 4.18
C GLY A 207 -6.84 -1.96 3.14
N SER A 208 -6.14 -0.84 3.03
CA SER A 208 -5.01 -0.66 2.11
C SER A 208 -4.13 0.52 2.53
N GLY A 209 -2.88 0.50 2.05
CA GLY A 209 -1.93 1.58 2.27
C GLY A 209 -1.19 1.53 3.61
N TYR A 210 -1.26 0.42 4.35
CA TYR A 210 -0.49 0.22 5.59
C TYR A 210 1.00 0.07 5.26
N THR A 211 1.83 0.94 5.83
CA THR A 211 3.30 0.93 5.71
C THR A 211 4.00 0.34 6.92
N SER A 212 3.28 0.19 8.03
CA SER A 212 3.74 -0.39 9.30
C SER A 212 2.61 -1.16 9.97
N SER A 213 2.95 -2.05 10.90
CA SER A 213 1.93 -2.82 11.63
C SER A 213 1.05 -1.88 12.48
N PRO A 214 -0.28 -1.91 12.30
CA PRO A 214 -1.18 -1.12 13.15
C PRO A 214 -1.23 -1.67 14.57
N THR A 215 -1.69 -0.83 15.50
CA THR A 215 -2.05 -1.25 16.85
C THR A 215 -3.47 -1.80 16.84
N ILE A 216 -3.67 -3.00 17.41
CA ILE A 216 -4.98 -3.65 17.48
C ILE A 216 -5.34 -3.88 18.94
N SER A 217 -6.48 -3.30 19.34
CA SER A 217 -7.10 -3.49 20.64
C SER A 217 -8.40 -4.25 20.47
N VAL A 218 -8.54 -5.35 21.21
CA VAL A 218 -9.75 -6.18 21.20
C VAL A 218 -10.38 -6.12 22.59
N MET A 219 -11.56 -5.54 22.69
CA MET A 219 -12.35 -5.56 23.92
C MET A 219 -13.24 -6.81 23.92
N GLY A 220 -13.05 -7.69 24.90
CA GLY A 220 -13.88 -8.86 25.14
C GLY A 220 -14.55 -8.84 26.52
N PRO A 221 -15.30 -9.89 26.89
CA PRO A 221 -16.05 -9.92 28.15
C PRO A 221 -15.16 -9.83 29.40
N ASN A 222 -13.93 -10.35 29.31
CA ASN A 222 -12.97 -10.38 30.42
C ASN A 222 -11.94 -9.25 30.37
N GLY A 223 -12.15 -8.24 29.52
CA GLY A 223 -11.26 -7.09 29.35
C GLY A 223 -10.60 -7.02 27.98
N GLN A 224 -9.57 -6.18 27.89
CA GLN A 224 -8.82 -5.92 26.67
C GLN A 224 -7.77 -7.00 26.41
N VAL A 225 -7.70 -7.48 25.17
CA VAL A 225 -6.68 -8.39 24.66
C VAL A 225 -5.93 -7.70 23.53
N THR A 226 -4.62 -7.93 23.44
CA THR A 226 -3.79 -7.43 22.34
C THR A 226 -3.80 -8.43 21.18
N ALA A 227 -3.64 -7.92 19.96
CA ALA A 227 -3.51 -8.76 18.78
C ALA A 227 -2.44 -8.18 17.83
N ALA A 228 -1.87 -9.04 17.00
CA ALA A 228 -0.87 -8.68 15.99
C ALA A 228 -1.45 -8.81 14.59
N ALA A 229 -1.25 -7.79 13.75
CA ALA A 229 -1.60 -7.82 12.34
C ALA A 229 -0.51 -8.51 11.51
N SER A 230 -0.93 -9.28 10.50
CA SER A 230 -0.07 -9.65 9.37
C SER A 230 -0.42 -8.75 8.18
N LEU A 231 0.58 -8.17 7.53
CA LEU A 231 0.39 -7.32 6.35
C LEU A 231 0.67 -8.10 5.05
N SER A 232 -0.03 -7.71 4.00
CA SER A 232 0.16 -8.21 2.63
C SER A 232 0.41 -7.06 1.67
N TYR A 233 1.41 -7.24 0.81
CA TYR A 233 1.86 -6.25 -0.17
C TYR A 233 1.68 -6.80 -1.58
N SER A 234 1.18 -5.97 -2.49
CA SER A 234 0.77 -6.41 -3.83
C SER A 234 1.01 -5.33 -4.90
N LYS A 235 0.90 -5.72 -6.18
CA LYS A 235 0.98 -4.79 -7.31
C LYS A 235 -0.31 -3.97 -7.52
N ASP A 236 -1.41 -4.39 -6.91
CA ASP A 236 -2.71 -3.76 -7.04
C ASP A 236 -2.87 -2.68 -5.96
N PHE A 237 -2.99 -1.43 -6.41
CA PHE A 237 -3.12 -0.27 -5.54
C PHE A 237 -4.24 -0.38 -4.51
N LYS A 238 -5.35 -1.07 -4.82
CA LYS A 238 -6.49 -1.19 -3.92
C LYS A 238 -6.25 -2.15 -2.77
N THR A 239 -5.34 -3.11 -2.93
CA THR A 239 -5.07 -4.18 -1.95
C THR A 239 -3.65 -4.14 -1.38
N ASN A 240 -2.80 -3.27 -1.92
CA ASN A 240 -1.41 -3.14 -1.49
C ASN A 240 -1.31 -2.55 -0.07
N GLY A 241 -0.55 -3.22 0.80
CA GLY A 241 -0.45 -2.86 2.22
C GLY A 241 -1.78 -3.10 2.93
N SER A 242 -2.34 -4.29 2.81
CA SER A 242 -3.59 -4.70 3.46
C SER A 242 -3.33 -5.61 4.66
N ILE A 243 -4.26 -5.67 5.62
CA ILE A 243 -4.18 -6.62 6.74
C ILE A 243 -4.70 -7.98 6.27
N SER A 244 -3.81 -8.97 6.19
CA SER A 244 -4.15 -10.33 5.76
C SER A 244 -4.65 -11.22 6.90
N ALA A 245 -4.22 -10.97 8.13
CA ALA A 245 -4.66 -11.70 9.31
C ALA A 245 -4.50 -10.87 10.59
N ILE A 246 -5.27 -11.20 11.63
CA ILE A 246 -5.12 -10.67 12.98
C ILE A 246 -5.05 -11.86 13.95
N ASN A 247 -3.93 -11.97 14.67
CA ASN A 247 -3.67 -13.07 15.61
C ASN A 247 -3.66 -12.52 17.04
N ILE A 248 -4.53 -13.07 17.88
CA ILE A 248 -4.57 -12.77 19.32
C ILE A 248 -3.24 -13.17 19.97
N GLN A 249 -2.74 -12.36 20.91
CA GLN A 249 -1.49 -12.60 21.64
C GLN A 249 -1.73 -13.20 23.03
#